data_AF-A0A853FLI6-F1
#
_entry.id   AF-A0A853FLI6-F1
#
_cell.length_a   1.000
_cell.length_b   1.000
_cell.length_c   1.000
_cell.angle_alpha   90.00
_cell.angle_beta   90.00
_cell.angle_gamma   90.00
#
_symmetry.space_group_name_H-M   'P 1'
#
loop_
_entity.id
_entity.type
_entity.pdbx_description
1 polymer ?
#
loop_
_entity_poly.entity_id
_entity_poly.type
_entity_poly.pdbx_seq_one_letter_code
_entity_poly.pdbx_strand_id
1 'polypeptide(L)'
;MIMSAHSTQGRSRPDGSICSFGEPWRRDLTELKLLSGGNPQIPKGDGNAPVQAYIAAMPGWKQRIGRAVDGLVAHTVPGVRKAVKWNSPFFGAPDQEGWFLSFHCFDRYVKLTFFRGTSLEPVPPGASKQKEVRYLDIREEDIIDAAQLADWIRQASALPGEKL
;
A
#
# COMPACT_ATOMS: atom_id res chain seq x y z
N MET A 1 -52.37 -3.40 -44.16
CA MET A 1 -52.74 -2.22 -43.34
C MET A 1 -51.72 -2.10 -42.24
N ILE A 2 -50.90 -1.06 -42.35
CA ILE A 2 -49.77 -0.70 -41.49
C ILE A 2 -50.34 -0.12 -40.19
N MET A 3 -49.86 -0.54 -39.02
CA MET A 3 -49.69 0.33 -37.84
C MET A 3 -48.61 -0.25 -36.90
N SER A 4 -47.50 0.48 -36.80
CA SER A 4 -46.61 0.58 -35.63
C SER A 4 -47.40 1.13 -34.42
N ALA A 5 -47.01 1.13 -33.14
CA ALA A 5 -45.69 1.11 -32.49
C ALA A 5 -45.83 0.93 -30.94
N HIS A 6 -44.67 0.81 -30.27
CA HIS A 6 -44.31 1.17 -28.87
C HIS A 6 -44.48 0.11 -27.75
N SER A 7 -43.34 -0.39 -27.22
CA SER A 7 -42.73 -0.09 -25.88
C SER A 7 -43.57 -0.60 -24.69
N THR A 8 -43.06 -1.34 -23.70
CA THR A 8 -41.90 -1.01 -22.85
C THR A 8 -41.49 -2.21 -21.98
N GLN A 9 -40.19 -2.29 -21.72
CA GLN A 9 -39.44 -3.00 -20.67
C GLN A 9 -40.21 -3.44 -19.40
N GLY A 10 -40.18 -4.74 -19.09
CA GLY A 10 -40.43 -5.28 -17.75
C GLY A 10 -39.19 -6.01 -17.24
N ARG A 11 -38.29 -5.29 -16.55
CA ARG A 11 -37.11 -5.89 -15.89
C ARG A 11 -37.45 -6.08 -14.42
N SER A 12 -37.65 -7.34 -14.03
CA SER A 12 -37.82 -7.78 -12.64
C SER A 12 -36.55 -7.47 -11.84
N ARG A 13 -36.73 -6.87 -10.65
CA ARG A 13 -35.68 -6.64 -9.65
C ARG A 13 -35.47 -7.93 -8.86
N PRO A 14 -34.22 -8.38 -8.61
CA PRO A 14 -33.97 -9.29 -7.51
C PRO A 14 -33.82 -8.51 -6.20
N ASP A 15 -34.34 -9.15 -5.16
CA ASP A 15 -34.39 -8.79 -3.76
C ASP A 15 -33.00 -8.52 -3.17
N GLY A 16 -32.81 -7.28 -2.71
CA GLY A 16 -31.63 -6.88 -1.97
C GLY A 16 -31.74 -7.32 -0.52
N SER A 17 -31.09 -8.43 -0.17
CA SER A 17 -30.72 -8.75 1.22
C SER A 17 -29.37 -9.45 1.24
N ILE A 18 -28.33 -8.67 0.94
CA ILE A 18 -26.95 -9.00 1.30
C ILE A 18 -26.67 -8.46 2.69
N CYS A 19 -26.55 -9.37 3.66
CA CYS A 19 -26.00 -9.10 4.98
C CYS A 19 -24.64 -8.39 4.82
N SER A 20 -24.59 -7.12 5.21
CA SER A 20 -23.36 -6.33 5.15
C SER A 20 -22.42 -6.75 6.27
N PHE A 21 -21.43 -7.58 5.96
CA PHE A 21 -20.15 -7.52 6.68
C PHE A 21 -19.51 -6.19 6.28
N GLY A 22 -19.62 -5.19 7.16
CA GLY A 22 -19.11 -3.85 6.89
C GLY A 22 -17.61 -3.88 6.68
N GLU A 23 -17.16 -3.78 5.43
CA GLU A 23 -15.75 -3.55 5.13
C GLU A 23 -15.40 -2.11 5.56
N PRO A 24 -14.59 -1.89 6.61
CA PRO A 24 -14.33 -0.57 7.18
C PRO A 24 -13.60 0.38 6.21
N TRP A 25 -13.18 -0.14 5.06
CA TRP A 25 -12.41 0.51 4.00
C TRP A 25 -13.25 1.36 3.03
N ARG A 26 -14.58 1.35 3.17
CA ARG A 26 -15.53 2.18 2.38
C ARG A 26 -15.95 3.49 3.06
N ARG A 27 -15.21 3.97 4.07
CA ARG A 27 -15.46 5.31 4.63
C ARG A 27 -14.96 6.39 3.68
N ASP A 28 -15.58 7.57 3.73
CA ASP A 28 -15.06 8.75 3.04
C ASP A 28 -13.64 9.04 3.55
N LEU A 29 -12.66 8.89 2.66
CA LEU A 29 -11.25 8.97 2.99
C LEU A 29 -10.83 10.39 3.40
N THR A 30 -11.67 11.40 3.10
CA THR A 30 -11.45 12.79 3.50
C THR A 30 -11.65 13.02 5.00
N GLU A 31 -12.33 12.13 5.72
CA GLU A 31 -12.53 12.20 7.18
C GLU A 31 -11.49 11.43 8.00
N LEU A 32 -10.53 10.75 7.33
CA LEU A 32 -9.56 9.94 8.05
C LEU A 32 -8.57 10.81 8.82
N LYS A 33 -8.53 10.59 10.14
CA LYS A 33 -7.61 11.28 11.05
C LYS A 33 -6.17 11.03 10.62
N LEU A 34 -5.40 12.11 10.51
CA LEU A 34 -3.95 12.05 10.32
C LEU A 34 -3.26 12.14 11.68
N LEU A 35 -2.23 11.32 11.87
CA LEU A 35 -1.31 11.42 12.99
C LEU A 35 -0.27 12.51 12.72
N SER A 36 0.61 12.75 13.69
CA SER A 36 1.78 13.63 13.54
C SER A 36 2.57 13.27 12.26
N GLY A 37 3.02 14.28 11.53
CA GLY A 37 3.74 14.10 10.24
C GLY A 37 2.83 13.83 9.04
N GLY A 38 1.49 13.78 9.24
CA GLY A 38 0.53 13.52 8.17
C GLY A 38 0.36 12.03 7.87
N ASN A 39 0.69 11.15 8.82
CA ASN A 39 0.55 9.70 8.67
C ASN A 39 -0.91 9.26 8.81
N PRO A 40 -1.52 8.61 7.80
CA PRO A 40 -2.90 8.16 7.89
C PRO A 40 -3.16 7.23 9.07
N GLN A 41 -4.19 7.52 9.86
CA GLN A 41 -4.62 6.65 10.94
C GLN A 41 -5.58 5.57 10.41
N ILE A 42 -5.00 4.51 9.87
CA ILE A 42 -5.74 3.34 9.41
C ILE A 42 -5.76 2.22 10.48
N PRO A 43 -6.93 1.62 10.80
CA PRO A 43 -7.00 0.42 11.64
C PRO A 43 -6.07 -0.70 11.14
N LYS A 44 -5.62 -1.56 12.06
CA LYS A 44 -4.89 -2.76 11.68
C LYS A 44 -5.77 -3.63 10.77
N GLY A 45 -5.20 -4.16 9.69
CA GLY A 45 -5.90 -5.08 8.81
C GLY A 45 -4.97 -5.72 7.80
N ASP A 46 -5.30 -6.94 7.39
CA ASP A 46 -4.57 -7.68 6.36
C ASP A 46 -5.23 -7.50 4.98
N GLY A 47 -4.44 -7.69 3.93
CA GLY A 47 -4.87 -7.62 2.53
C GLY A 47 -4.67 -6.26 1.87
N ASN A 48 -5.12 -6.16 0.62
CA ASN A 48 -4.91 -4.97 -0.21
C ASN A 48 -5.77 -3.78 0.22
N ALA A 49 -7.02 -4.02 0.65
CA ALA A 49 -7.96 -2.97 1.03
C ALA A 49 -7.44 -1.98 2.09
N PRO A 50 -6.87 -2.41 3.24
CA PRO A 50 -6.29 -1.49 4.22
C PRO A 50 -5.15 -0.63 3.65
N VAL A 51 -4.30 -1.23 2.81
CA VAL A 51 -3.16 -0.51 2.19
C VAL A 51 -3.65 0.52 1.18
N GLN A 52 -4.66 0.19 0.36
CA GLN A 52 -5.25 1.17 -0.57
C GLN A 52 -5.94 2.32 0.17
N ALA A 53 -6.67 2.03 1.26
CA ALA A 53 -7.27 3.06 2.09
C ALA A 53 -6.19 3.97 2.72
N TYR A 54 -5.08 3.40 3.18
CA TYR A 54 -3.93 4.15 3.67
C TYR A 54 -3.37 5.07 2.58
N ILE A 55 -3.06 4.53 1.39
CA ILE A 55 -2.49 5.29 0.28
C ILE A 55 -3.42 6.42 -0.14
N ALA A 56 -4.71 6.14 -0.23
CA ALA A 56 -5.69 7.14 -0.64
C ALA A 56 -5.84 8.27 0.40
N ALA A 57 -5.61 8.00 1.68
CA ALA A 57 -5.58 8.99 2.75
C ALA A 57 -4.24 9.72 2.91
N MET A 58 -3.17 9.32 2.19
CA MET A 58 -1.89 10.03 2.26
C MET A 58 -2.04 11.46 1.72
N PRO A 59 -1.55 12.49 2.44
CA PRO A 59 -1.78 13.87 2.06
C PRO A 59 -0.85 14.33 0.92
N GLY A 60 -1.41 15.11 0.00
CA GLY A 60 -0.67 15.84 -1.04
C GLY A 60 0.26 14.96 -1.87
N TRP A 61 1.51 15.42 -2.04
CA TRP A 61 2.54 14.72 -2.82
C TRP A 61 2.90 13.33 -2.30
N LYS A 62 2.65 13.03 -1.01
CA LYS A 62 2.94 11.72 -0.43
C LYS A 62 2.06 10.63 -1.04
N GLN A 63 0.84 10.98 -1.46
CA GLN A 63 -0.07 10.07 -2.15
C GLN A 63 0.51 9.53 -3.46
N ARG A 64 1.22 10.38 -4.23
CA ARG A 64 1.95 9.99 -5.44
C ARG A 64 3.00 8.93 -5.13
N ILE A 65 3.77 9.12 -4.05
CA ILE A 65 4.82 8.17 -3.64
C ILE A 65 4.19 6.86 -3.19
N GLY A 66 3.16 6.88 -2.35
CA GLY A 66 2.46 5.68 -1.91
C GLY A 66 1.94 4.84 -3.07
N ARG A 67 1.33 5.48 -4.08
CA ARG A 67 0.89 4.80 -5.31
C ARG A 67 2.05 4.20 -6.11
N ALA A 68 3.14 4.94 -6.27
CA ALA A 68 4.31 4.46 -7.02
C ALA A 68 4.95 3.24 -6.34
N VAL A 69 5.12 3.29 -5.03
CA VAL A 69 5.69 2.18 -4.25
C VAL A 69 4.78 0.95 -4.31
N ASP A 70 3.48 1.11 -4.05
CA ASP A 70 2.53 -0.01 -4.08
C ASP A 70 2.44 -0.67 -5.47
N GLY A 71 2.43 0.15 -6.53
CA GLY A 71 2.44 -0.34 -7.91
C GLY A 71 3.71 -1.11 -8.25
N LEU A 72 4.89 -0.58 -7.88
CA LEU A 72 6.16 -1.28 -8.08
C LEU A 72 6.23 -2.58 -7.30
N VAL A 73 5.77 -2.59 -6.05
CA VAL A 73 5.74 -3.82 -5.24
C VAL A 73 4.83 -4.88 -5.86
N ALA A 74 3.61 -4.49 -6.25
CA ALA A 74 2.67 -5.42 -6.87
C ALA A 74 3.15 -5.96 -8.22
N HIS A 75 3.87 -5.13 -9.00
CA HIS A 75 4.45 -5.53 -10.27
C HIS A 75 5.65 -6.48 -10.11
N THR A 76 6.57 -6.15 -9.20
CA THR A 76 7.81 -6.91 -8.99
C THR A 76 7.57 -8.22 -8.24
N VAL A 77 6.58 -8.27 -7.36
CA VAL A 77 6.28 -9.43 -6.52
C VAL A 77 4.81 -9.84 -6.70
N PRO A 78 4.49 -10.63 -7.75
CA PRO A 78 3.14 -11.17 -7.92
C PRO A 78 2.69 -11.96 -6.70
N GLY A 79 1.47 -11.73 -6.23
CA GLY A 79 0.94 -12.39 -5.03
C GLY A 79 1.46 -11.83 -3.70
N VAL A 80 2.12 -10.67 -3.71
CA VAL A 80 2.60 -9.99 -2.49
C VAL A 80 1.52 -9.91 -1.40
N ARG A 81 1.89 -10.29 -0.18
CA ARG A 81 1.05 -10.12 1.01
C ARG A 81 1.13 -8.68 1.48
N LYS A 82 -0.01 -8.09 1.81
CA LYS A 82 -0.14 -6.70 2.26
C LYS A 82 -0.82 -6.65 3.61
N ALA A 83 -0.45 -5.68 4.44
CA ALA A 83 -1.15 -5.40 5.69
C ALA A 83 -0.92 -3.94 6.10
N VAL A 84 -1.79 -3.42 6.97
CA VAL A 84 -1.49 -2.25 7.80
C VAL A 84 -1.31 -2.71 9.24
N LYS A 85 -0.16 -2.37 9.83
CA LYS A 85 0.17 -2.63 11.24
C LYS A 85 0.75 -1.36 11.84
N TRP A 86 0.38 -1.02 13.08
CA TRP A 86 0.83 0.22 13.76
C TRP A 86 0.78 1.47 12.85
N ASN A 87 -0.32 1.62 12.12
CA ASN A 87 -0.54 2.70 11.15
C ASN A 87 0.53 2.82 10.05
N SER A 88 1.13 1.72 9.61
CA SER A 88 2.07 1.68 8.49
C SER A 88 1.73 0.51 7.57
N PRO A 89 1.80 0.68 6.23
CA PRO A 89 1.73 -0.43 5.29
C PRO A 89 2.95 -1.36 5.41
N PHE A 90 2.72 -2.66 5.26
CA PHE A 90 3.72 -3.72 5.23
C PHE A 90 3.52 -4.61 4.00
N PHE A 91 4.62 -5.09 3.45
CA PHE A 91 4.68 -5.98 2.29
C PHE A 91 5.52 -7.21 2.61
N GLY A 92 4.97 -8.39 2.31
CA GLY A 92 5.59 -9.68 2.55
C GLY A 92 5.55 -10.55 1.30
N ALA A 93 6.57 -11.40 1.11
CA ALA A 93 6.65 -12.28 -0.05
C ALA A 93 5.49 -13.30 -0.05
N PRO A 94 5.05 -13.76 -1.24
CA PRO A 94 4.14 -14.90 -1.34
C PRO A 94 4.81 -16.12 -0.69
N ASP A 95 4.03 -16.91 0.03
CA ASP A 95 4.45 -18.21 0.59
C ASP A 95 5.59 -18.20 1.62
N GLN A 96 5.94 -17.03 2.16
CA GLN A 96 6.89 -16.90 3.27
C GLN A 96 6.27 -16.11 4.42
N GLU A 97 6.67 -16.38 5.66
CA GLU A 97 6.32 -15.55 6.82
C GLU A 97 7.14 -14.25 6.86
N GLY A 98 6.64 -13.26 7.60
CA GLY A 98 7.34 -12.01 7.85
C GLY A 98 7.17 -10.94 6.75
N TRP A 99 7.90 -9.84 6.88
CA TRP A 99 7.76 -8.65 6.04
C TRP A 99 9.13 -8.21 5.51
N PHE A 100 9.20 -7.79 4.24
CA PHE A 100 10.45 -7.33 3.63
C PHE A 100 10.51 -5.81 3.48
N LEU A 101 9.35 -5.15 3.38
CA LEU A 101 9.23 -3.70 3.19
C LEU A 101 8.08 -3.13 4.02
N SER A 102 8.26 -1.91 4.52
CA SER A 102 7.21 -1.07 5.08
C SER A 102 7.43 0.38 4.68
N PHE A 103 6.41 1.24 4.78
CA PHE A 103 6.63 2.68 4.71
C PHE A 103 5.77 3.49 5.67
N HIS A 104 6.22 4.69 5.98
CA HIS A 104 5.56 5.61 6.92
C HIS A 104 5.66 7.05 6.43
N CYS A 105 4.61 7.85 6.65
CA CYS A 105 4.66 9.28 6.31
C CYS A 105 5.25 10.09 7.46
N PHE A 106 6.31 10.84 7.17
CA PHE A 106 6.79 11.92 8.02
C PHE A 106 6.37 13.26 7.43
N ASP A 107 6.53 14.33 8.19
CA ASP A 107 6.19 15.69 7.76
C ASP A 107 6.84 16.08 6.42
N ARG A 108 8.14 15.79 6.25
CA ARG A 108 8.97 16.20 5.11
C ARG A 108 9.36 15.10 4.13
N TYR A 109 9.09 13.83 4.46
CA TYR A 109 9.50 12.67 3.64
C TYR A 109 8.56 11.48 3.85
N VAL A 110 8.52 10.57 2.88
CA VAL A 110 8.00 9.21 3.07
C VAL A 110 9.21 8.31 3.29
N LYS A 111 9.24 7.60 4.43
CA LYS A 111 10.32 6.67 4.77
C LYS A 111 9.94 5.27 4.32
N LEU A 112 10.71 4.69 3.40
CA LEU A 112 10.69 3.26 3.13
C LEU A 112 11.65 2.55 4.07
N THR A 113 11.24 1.41 4.60
CA THR A 113 12.00 0.58 5.53
C THR A 113 12.21 -0.80 4.93
N PHE A 114 13.45 -1.12 4.60
CA PHE A 114 13.87 -2.45 4.16
C PHE A 114 14.42 -3.22 5.36
N PHE A 115 13.73 -4.28 5.78
CA PHE A 115 14.07 -4.98 7.02
C PHE A 115 15.41 -5.72 6.96
N ARG A 116 15.77 -6.22 5.76
CA ARG A 116 17.07 -6.82 5.44
C ARG A 116 17.91 -5.90 4.55
N GLY A 117 17.80 -4.59 4.79
CA GLY A 117 18.40 -3.54 3.95
C GLY A 117 19.93 -3.60 3.81
N THR A 118 20.66 -4.11 4.81
CA THR A 118 22.13 -4.30 4.69
C THR A 118 22.56 -5.36 3.67
N SER A 119 21.64 -6.23 3.28
CA SER A 119 21.90 -7.33 2.34
C SER A 119 21.50 -6.98 0.92
N LEU A 120 21.07 -5.74 0.67
CA LEU A 120 20.70 -5.25 -0.65
C LEU A 120 21.90 -4.59 -1.33
N GLU A 121 21.93 -4.66 -2.66
CA GLU A 121 22.97 -4.06 -3.51
C GLU A 121 22.34 -3.08 -4.52
N PRO A 122 22.74 -1.80 -4.56
CA PRO A 122 23.52 -1.12 -3.53
C PRO A 122 22.77 -1.07 -2.20
N VAL A 123 23.48 -0.89 -1.09
CA VAL A 123 22.84 -0.75 0.23
C VAL A 123 22.02 0.56 0.27
N PRO A 124 20.72 0.54 0.65
CA PRO A 124 19.95 1.76 0.79
C PRO A 124 20.61 2.73 1.79
N PRO A 125 20.65 4.04 1.48
CA PRO A 125 21.56 4.98 2.13
C PRO A 125 21.22 5.28 3.59
N GLY A 126 19.97 5.13 4.01
CA GLY A 126 19.53 5.49 5.36
C GLY A 126 19.94 4.46 6.40
N ALA A 127 20.75 4.87 7.37
CA ALA A 127 21.17 4.01 8.48
C ALA A 127 20.03 3.79 9.50
N SER A 128 20.06 2.65 10.19
CA SER A 128 19.16 2.31 11.29
C SER A 128 19.94 1.94 12.55
N LYS A 129 19.31 2.12 13.71
CA LYS A 129 19.79 1.54 14.97
C LYS A 129 19.68 0.01 14.98
N GLN A 130 18.74 -0.54 14.22
CA GLN A 130 18.63 -1.98 14.01
C GLN A 130 19.66 -2.40 12.96
N LYS A 131 20.48 -3.39 13.30
CA LYS A 131 21.69 -3.77 12.54
C LYS A 131 21.43 -3.95 11.05
N GLU A 132 20.36 -4.66 10.70
CA GLU A 132 20.07 -5.12 9.34
C GLU A 132 19.16 -4.18 8.55
N VAL A 133 18.48 -3.25 9.23
CA VAL A 133 17.49 -2.37 8.60
C VAL A 133 18.18 -1.22 7.89
N ARG A 134 17.70 -0.88 6.69
CA ARG A 134 18.05 0.37 6.01
C ARG A 134 16.82 1.10 5.52
N TYR A 135 16.96 2.41 5.40
CA TYR A 135 15.89 3.32 5.00
C TYR A 135 16.17 3.97 3.65
N LEU A 136 15.09 4.32 2.96
CA LEU A 136 15.10 5.29 1.88
C LEU A 136 14.08 6.38 2.21
N ASP A 137 14.54 7.61 2.37
CA ASP A 137 13.66 8.76 2.61
C ASP A 137 13.41 9.48 1.28
N ILE A 138 12.16 9.48 0.82
CA ILE A 138 11.74 10.13 -0.43
C ILE A 138 11.03 11.44 -0.09
N ARG A 139 11.55 12.55 -0.60
CA ARG A 139 11.02 13.92 -0.41
C ARG A 139 10.15 14.35 -1.59
N GLU A 140 9.50 15.49 -1.43
CA GLU A 140 8.52 16.04 -2.38
C GLU A 140 9.08 16.23 -3.79
N GLU A 141 10.31 16.72 -3.91
CA GLU A 141 10.96 17.00 -5.20
C GLU A 141 11.84 15.84 -5.68
N ASP A 142 11.95 14.77 -4.90
CA ASP A 142 12.78 13.62 -5.27
C ASP A 142 12.13 12.87 -6.44
N ILE A 143 12.96 12.53 -7.42
CA ILE A 143 12.58 11.63 -8.51
C ILE A 143 12.76 10.20 -8.00
N ILE A 144 11.70 9.40 -8.08
CA ILE A 144 11.79 7.98 -7.77
C ILE A 144 12.51 7.28 -8.92
N ASP A 145 13.72 6.79 -8.66
CA ASP A 145 14.38 5.83 -9.54
C ASP A 145 13.64 4.49 -9.45
N ALA A 146 12.68 4.31 -10.36
CA ALA A 146 11.82 3.14 -10.39
C ALA A 146 12.60 1.85 -10.64
N ALA A 147 13.70 1.90 -11.41
CA ALA A 147 14.52 0.73 -11.70
C ALA A 147 15.28 0.28 -10.45
N GLN A 148 15.94 1.22 -9.76
CA GLN A 148 16.65 0.92 -8.52
C GLN A 148 15.69 0.45 -7.41
N LEU A 149 14.53 1.10 -7.27
CA LEU A 149 13.53 0.71 -6.27
C LEU A 149 12.94 -0.68 -6.57
N ALA A 150 12.63 -0.98 -7.82
CA ALA A 150 12.18 -2.31 -8.22
C ALA A 150 13.24 -3.38 -7.93
N ASP A 151 14.52 -3.07 -8.17
CA ASP A 151 15.61 -4.00 -7.89
C ASP A 151 15.77 -4.28 -6.40
N TRP A 152 15.69 -3.26 -5.54
CA TRP A 152 15.65 -3.44 -4.09
C TRP A 152 14.45 -4.25 -3.61
N ILE A 153 13.26 -4.00 -4.16
CA ILE A 153 12.05 -4.77 -3.84
C ILE A 153 12.26 -6.24 -4.19
N ARG A 154 12.78 -6.52 -5.39
CA ARG A 154 13.06 -7.88 -5.86
C ARG A 154 14.03 -8.58 -4.92
N GLN A 155 15.16 -7.95 -4.61
CA GLN A 155 16.17 -8.50 -3.69
C GLN A 155 15.57 -8.74 -2.30
N ALA A 156 14.89 -7.74 -1.73
CA ALA A 156 14.31 -7.84 -0.39
C ALA A 156 13.25 -8.95 -0.30
N SER A 157 12.45 -9.15 -1.34
CA SER A 157 11.42 -10.20 -1.38
C SER A 157 11.98 -11.63 -1.44
N ALA A 158 13.25 -11.79 -1.83
CA ALA A 158 13.94 -13.09 -1.87
C ALA A 158 14.64 -13.43 -0.54
N LEU A 159 14.73 -12.49 0.40
CA LEU A 159 15.37 -12.69 1.70
C LEU A 159 14.32 -13.10 2.76
N PRO A 160 14.73 -13.79 3.84
CA PRO A 160 13.82 -14.07 4.95
C PRO A 160 13.17 -12.80 5.50
N GLY A 161 11.84 -12.79 5.50
CA GLY A 161 11.05 -11.67 6.03
C GLY A 161 11.22 -11.50 7.53
N GLU A 162 11.07 -10.26 8.00
CA GLU A 162 11.10 -9.94 9.43
C GLU A 162 9.79 -10.30 10.12
N LYS A 163 9.86 -11.02 11.24
CA LYS A 163 8.69 -11.42 12.02
C LYS A 163 8.35 -10.31 13.02
N LEU A 164 7.30 -9.57 12.68
CA LEU A 164 6.71 -8.48 13.46
C LEU A 164 5.25 -8.80 13.73
#